data_AF-A0A7K0QWT9-F1
#
_entry.id   AF-A0A7K0QWT9-F1
#
_cell.length_a   1.000
_cell.length_b   1.000
_cell.length_c   1.000
_cell.angle_alpha   90.00
_cell.angle_beta   90.00
_cell.angle_gamma   90.00
#
_symmetry.space_group_name_H-M   'P 1'
#
loop_
_entity.id
_entity.type
_entity.pdbx_description
1 polymer ?
#
loop_
_entity_poly.entity_id
_entity_poly.type
_entity_poly.pdbx_seq_one_letter_code
_entity_poly.pdbx_strand_id
1 'polypeptide(L)'
;MSSARKMVDRTSWHEACSAARAAGATYFDFLSATELADGSGVDWLLHVAVPGTTPIRHHFIATSVRYDESVDSIADVYAGAAWHEREAHEMFGLQFTGLAGLQPLLLDVVSLRPLR
;
A
#
# COMPACT_ATOMS: atom_id res chain seq x y z
N MET A 1 -0.15 9.15 22.36
CA MET A 1 0.11 7.72 22.15
C MET A 1 0.56 7.57 20.71
N SER A 2 1.79 7.10 20.48
CA SER A 2 2.27 6.81 19.12
C SER A 2 1.31 5.81 18.48
N SER A 3 0.77 6.11 17.31
CA SER A 3 -0.05 5.13 16.59
C SER A 3 0.88 4.04 16.07
N ALA A 4 0.91 2.90 16.75
CA ALA A 4 1.77 1.79 16.38
C ALA A 4 1.35 1.22 15.02
N ARG A 5 2.35 0.96 14.16
CA ARG A 5 2.17 0.21 12.92
C ARG A 5 1.56 -1.16 13.23
N LYS A 6 0.41 -1.47 12.62
CA LYS A 6 -0.22 -2.79 12.66
C LYS A 6 0.31 -3.62 11.49
N MET A 7 1.13 -4.63 11.78
CA MET A 7 1.51 -5.64 10.79
C MET A 7 0.37 -6.65 10.62
N VAL A 8 0.07 -7.03 9.39
CA VAL A 8 -0.88 -8.09 9.03
C VAL A 8 -0.24 -9.04 8.03
N ASP A 9 -0.76 -10.27 7.96
CA ASP A 9 -0.41 -11.20 6.89
C ASP A 9 -0.83 -10.66 5.52
N ARG A 10 -0.04 -10.94 4.49
CA ARG A 10 -0.28 -10.52 3.09
C ARG A 10 -1.67 -10.89 2.60
N THR A 11 -2.14 -12.09 2.95
CA THR A 11 -3.47 -12.59 2.56
C THR A 11 -4.62 -11.90 3.28
N SER A 12 -4.33 -11.21 4.39
CA SER A 12 -5.32 -10.47 5.19
C SER A 12 -5.23 -8.95 4.96
N TRP A 13 -4.36 -8.51 4.03
CA TRP A 13 -4.09 -7.11 3.73
C TRP A 13 -5.37 -6.36 3.31
N HIS A 14 -6.09 -6.87 2.32
CA HIS A 14 -7.30 -6.23 1.80
C HIS A 14 -8.39 -6.13 2.88
N GLU A 15 -8.63 -7.22 3.60
CA GLU A 15 -9.61 -7.27 4.69
C GLU A 15 -9.28 -6.25 5.78
N ALA A 16 -8.01 -6.14 6.17
CA ALA A 16 -7.57 -5.17 7.17
C ALA A 16 -7.80 -3.71 6.71
N CYS A 17 -7.53 -3.42 5.44
CA CYS A 17 -7.75 -2.10 4.85
C CYS A 17 -9.24 -1.76 4.76
N SER A 18 -10.06 -2.72 4.32
CA SER A 18 -11.52 -2.63 4.26
C SER A 18 -12.14 -2.41 5.64
N ALA A 19 -11.68 -3.15 6.65
CA ALA A 19 -12.13 -3.00 8.03
C ALA A 19 -11.78 -1.62 8.60
N ALA A 20 -10.59 -1.09 8.31
CA ALA A 20 -10.23 0.26 8.72
C ALA A 20 -11.12 1.33 8.07
N ARG A 21 -11.41 1.18 6.77
CA ARG A 21 -12.34 2.07 6.06
C ARG A 21 -13.74 2.02 6.68
N ALA A 22 -14.25 0.83 6.95
CA ALA A 22 -15.55 0.62 7.58
C ALA A 22 -15.62 1.20 9.01
N ALA A 23 -14.49 1.22 9.73
CA ALA A 23 -14.35 1.87 11.03
C ALA A 23 -14.21 3.41 10.97
N GLY A 24 -14.33 4.00 9.77
CA GLY A 24 -14.34 5.45 9.58
C GLY A 24 -13.00 6.05 9.17
N ALA A 25 -11.96 5.24 8.91
CA ALA A 25 -10.68 5.73 8.41
C ALA A 25 -10.84 6.16 6.94
N THR A 26 -11.42 7.35 6.75
CA THR A 26 -11.91 7.79 5.45
C THR A 26 -10.98 8.74 4.72
N TYR A 27 -10.00 9.29 5.44
CA TYR A 27 -8.94 10.12 4.87
C TYR A 27 -7.77 9.24 4.47
N PHE A 28 -7.53 9.12 3.16
CA PHE A 28 -6.35 8.44 2.61
C PHE A 28 -5.22 9.46 2.50
N ASP A 29 -4.08 9.17 3.13
CA ASP A 29 -2.90 10.04 3.10
C ASP A 29 -1.89 9.53 2.07
N PHE A 30 -1.25 8.39 2.35
CA PHE A 30 -0.29 7.77 1.44
C PHE A 30 -0.28 6.24 1.52
N LEU A 31 0.28 5.63 0.48
CA LEU A 31 0.58 4.21 0.39
C LEU A 31 1.97 4.05 -0.20
N SER A 32 2.88 3.37 0.51
CA SER A 32 4.30 3.36 0.14
C SER A 32 4.98 2.03 0.45
N ALA A 33 6.09 1.77 -0.25
CA ALA A 33 6.94 0.60 -0.11
C ALA A 33 8.29 0.99 0.50
N THR A 34 8.86 0.13 1.33
CA THR A 34 10.26 0.21 1.76
C THR A 34 10.91 -1.15 1.57
N GLU A 35 12.08 -1.21 0.96
CA GLU A 35 12.76 -2.48 0.72
C GLU A 35 13.09 -3.20 2.04
N LEU A 36 12.90 -4.53 2.04
CA LEU A 36 13.31 -5.39 3.14
C LEU A 36 14.84 -5.47 3.20
N ALA A 37 15.38 -5.62 4.41
CA ALA A 37 16.84 -5.65 4.61
C ALA A 37 17.57 -6.76 3.83
N ASP A 38 16.87 -7.83 3.44
CA ASP A 38 17.42 -8.94 2.65
C ASP A 38 17.24 -8.77 1.13
N GLY A 39 16.64 -7.67 0.66
CA GLY A 39 16.38 -7.39 -0.76
C GLY A 39 15.37 -8.34 -1.41
N SER A 40 14.64 -9.13 -0.61
CA SER A 40 13.70 -10.15 -1.09
C SER A 40 12.31 -9.61 -1.42
N GLY A 41 12.02 -8.36 -1.04
CA GLY A 41 10.71 -7.75 -1.20
C GLY A 41 10.62 -6.41 -0.50
N VAL A 42 9.39 -5.99 -0.17
CA VAL A 42 9.13 -4.72 0.50
C VAL A 42 8.25 -4.90 1.73
N ASP A 43 8.35 -3.95 2.65
CA ASP A 43 7.27 -3.58 3.55
C ASP A 43 6.32 -2.61 2.83
N TRP A 44 5.08 -3.04 2.61
CA TRP A 44 3.99 -2.25 2.03
C TRP A 44 3.16 -1.62 3.14
N LEU A 45 3.06 -0.29 3.17
CA LEU A 45 2.50 0.49 4.27
C LEU A 45 1.42 1.45 3.79
N LEU A 46 0.22 1.29 4.34
CA LEU A 46 -0.90 2.23 4.22
C LEU A 46 -0.96 3.15 5.43
N HIS A 47 -1.14 4.45 5.18
CA HIS A 47 -1.54 5.42 6.18
C HIS A 47 -2.90 6.03 5.85
N VAL A 48 -3.83 5.92 6.79
CA VAL A 48 -5.19 6.48 6.70
C VAL A 48 -5.58 7.11 8.04
N ALA A 49 -6.55 8.02 8.03
CA ALA A 49 -7.02 8.67 9.24
C ALA A 49 -8.55 8.69 9.34
N VAL A 50 -9.04 8.68 10.58
CA VAL A 50 -10.46 8.92 10.93
C VAL A 50 -10.63 10.43 11.16
N PRO A 51 -11.21 11.17 10.20
CA PRO A 51 -11.51 12.58 10.42
C PRO A 51 -12.60 12.74 11.50
N GLY A 52 -12.65 13.91 12.13
CA GLY A 52 -13.69 14.24 13.11
C GLY A 52 -13.46 13.69 14.52
N THR A 53 -12.32 13.06 14.80
CA THR A 53 -11.88 12.74 16.17
C THR A 53 -10.91 13.79 16.71
N THR A 54 -10.82 13.95 18.03
CA THR A 54 -9.82 14.80 18.67
C THR A 54 -9.12 14.03 19.79
N PRO A 55 -7.82 13.70 19.65
CA PRO A 55 -6.96 13.94 18.47
C PRO A 55 -7.44 13.15 17.23
N ILE A 56 -6.96 13.53 16.04
CA ILE A 56 -7.18 12.74 14.81
C ILE A 56 -6.62 11.34 15.05
N ARG A 57 -7.41 10.31 14.72
CA ARG A 57 -6.99 8.93 14.85
C ARG A 57 -6.36 8.46 13.56
N HIS A 58 -5.06 8.19 13.60
CA HIS A 58 -4.31 7.66 12.46
C HIS A 58 -4.19 6.14 12.56
N HIS A 59 -4.23 5.46 11.42
CA HIS A 59 -3.97 4.03 11.29
C HIS A 59 -2.81 3.83 10.32
N PHE A 60 -1.84 3.03 10.76
CA PHE A 60 -0.73 2.54 9.95
C PHE A 60 -0.90 1.03 9.82
N ILE A 61 -1.22 0.54 8.61
CA ILE A 61 -1.42 -0.89 8.34
C ILE A 61 -0.35 -1.31 7.37
N ALA A 62 0.33 -2.41 7.66
CA ALA A 62 1.41 -2.89 6.80
C ALA A 62 1.38 -4.40 6.60
N THR A 63 1.94 -4.82 5.47
CA THR A 63 2.28 -6.21 5.18
C THR A 63 3.66 -6.27 4.55
N SER A 64 4.39 -7.36 4.75
CA SER A 64 5.58 -7.65 3.94
C SER A 64 5.15 -8.41 2.68
N VAL A 65 5.77 -8.13 1.54
CA VAL A 65 5.46 -8.74 0.24
C VAL A 65 6.77 -9.10 -0.45
N ARG A 66 6.99 -10.39 -0.74
CA ARG A 66 8.16 -10.82 -1.51
C ARG A 66 7.99 -10.47 -3.00
N TYR A 67 9.08 -10.25 -3.72
CA TYR A 67 9.02 -9.88 -5.14
C TYR A 67 8.46 -10.98 -6.06
N ASP A 68 8.41 -12.23 -5.59
CA ASP A 68 7.77 -13.37 -6.26
C ASP A 68 6.31 -13.60 -5.83
N GLU A 69 5.78 -12.78 -4.93
CA GLU A 69 4.39 -12.78 -4.51
C GLU A 69 3.60 -11.63 -5.16
N SER A 70 2.27 -11.73 -5.08
CA SER A 70 1.35 -10.63 -5.37
C SER A 70 0.65 -10.18 -4.09
N VAL A 71 0.21 -8.94 -4.04
CA VAL A 71 -0.65 -8.40 -2.98
C VAL A 71 -1.95 -7.90 -3.57
N ASP A 72 -3.06 -8.01 -2.84
CA ASP A 72 -4.34 -7.52 -3.33
C ASP A 72 -4.34 -5.99 -3.39
N SER A 73 -4.78 -5.44 -4.52
CA SER A 73 -5.03 -4.01 -4.69
C SER A 73 -6.12 -3.56 -3.73
N ILE A 74 -5.98 -2.37 -3.16
CA ILE A 74 -6.98 -1.73 -2.30
C ILE A 74 -7.62 -0.52 -3.00
N ALA A 75 -7.50 -0.42 -4.32
CA ALA A 75 -8.06 0.67 -5.12
C ALA A 75 -9.60 0.73 -5.06
N ASP A 76 -10.27 -0.39 -4.81
CA ASP A 76 -11.72 -0.46 -4.57
C ASP A 76 -12.12 0.09 -3.19
N VAL A 77 -11.22 0.01 -2.20
CA VAL A 77 -11.41 0.56 -0.84
C VAL A 77 -11.06 2.05 -0.80
N TYR A 78 -9.92 2.40 -1.40
CA TYR A 78 -9.38 3.76 -1.47
C TYR A 78 -8.96 4.06 -2.92
N ALA A 79 -9.76 4.83 -3.65
CA ALA A 79 -9.48 5.15 -5.05
C ALA A 79 -8.09 5.77 -5.29
N GLY A 80 -7.54 6.50 -4.30
CA GLY A 80 -6.18 7.07 -4.34
C GLY A 80 -5.06 6.03 -4.36
N ALA A 81 -5.33 4.78 -3.95
CA ALA A 81 -4.35 3.71 -3.97
C ALA A 81 -3.94 3.31 -5.39
N ALA A 82 -4.83 3.42 -6.38
CA ALA A 82 -4.54 3.02 -7.76
C ALA A 82 -3.30 3.72 -8.35
N TRP A 83 -3.07 5.00 -7.99
CA TRP A 83 -1.88 5.73 -8.42
C TRP A 83 -0.62 5.20 -7.73
N HIS A 84 -0.66 5.01 -6.40
CA HIS A 84 0.47 4.53 -5.60
C HIS A 84 0.86 3.08 -5.94
N GLU A 85 -0.12 2.23 -6.22
CA GLU A 85 0.12 0.84 -6.64
C GLU A 85 0.75 0.77 -8.03
N ARG A 86 0.34 1.65 -8.97
CA ARG A 86 1.01 1.77 -10.28
C ARG A 86 2.43 2.29 -10.14
N GLU A 87 2.65 3.31 -9.32
CA GLU A 87 3.99 3.80 -8.99
C GLU A 87 4.83 2.67 -8.39
N ALA A 88 4.32 1.93 -7.41
CA ALA A 88 5.09 0.87 -6.77
C ALA A 88 5.36 -0.33 -7.69
N HIS A 89 4.44 -0.66 -8.59
CA HIS A 89 4.67 -1.62 -9.67
C HIS A 89 5.83 -1.16 -10.56
N GLU A 90 5.84 0.12 -10.95
CA GLU A 90 6.87 0.69 -11.83
C GLU A 90 8.24 0.82 -11.13
N MET A 91 8.23 1.26 -9.87
CA MET A 91 9.45 1.55 -9.11
C MET A 91 10.11 0.31 -8.49
N PHE A 92 9.32 -0.65 -8.01
CA PHE A 92 9.78 -1.84 -7.27
C PHE A 92 9.47 -3.16 -8.00
N GLY A 93 8.52 -3.16 -8.94
CA GLY A 93 8.08 -4.38 -9.62
C GLY A 93 7.08 -5.22 -8.83
N LEU A 94 6.41 -4.63 -7.83
CA LEU A 94 5.35 -5.31 -7.08
C LEU A 94 4.20 -5.73 -7.98
N GLN A 95 3.64 -6.90 -7.73
CA GLN A 95 2.50 -7.43 -8.48
C GLN A 95 1.22 -7.23 -7.67
N PHE A 96 0.16 -6.74 -8.33
CA PHE A 96 -1.12 -6.47 -7.69
C PHE A 96 -2.24 -7.32 -8.30
N THR A 97 -2.99 -8.01 -7.46
CA THR A 97 -4.24 -8.68 -7.86
C THR A 97 -5.39 -7.67 -7.81
N GLY A 98 -6.23 -7.62 -8.85
CA GLY A 98 -7.40 -6.74 -8.90
C GLY A 98 -7.16 -5.31 -9.41
N LEU A 99 -5.91 -4.93 -9.69
CA LEU A 99 -5.59 -3.63 -10.30
C LEU A 99 -5.68 -3.69 -11.83
N ALA A 100 -6.59 -2.92 -12.41
CA ALA A 100 -6.67 -2.74 -13.86
C ALA A 100 -5.70 -1.65 -14.33
N GLY A 101 -5.13 -1.80 -15.54
CA GLY A 101 -4.41 -0.71 -16.22
C GLY A 101 -3.03 -0.38 -15.64
N LEU A 102 -2.14 -1.38 -15.58
CA LEU A 102 -0.71 -1.23 -15.22
C LEU A 102 0.13 -0.54 -16.32
N GLN A 103 -0.41 0.47 -16.98
CA GLN A 103 0.39 1.27 -17.91
C GLN A 103 1.38 2.13 -17.12
N PRO A 104 2.62 2.33 -17.64
CA PRO A 104 3.61 3.21 -17.02
C PRO A 104 3.01 4.57 -16.67
N LEU A 105 3.41 5.08 -15.50
CA LEU A 105 2.88 6.32 -14.94
C LEU A 105 3.95 7.42 -14.93
N LEU A 106 5.20 7.10 -14.58
CA LEU A 106 6.24 8.07 -14.29
C LEU A 106 7.47 7.99 -15.21
N LEU A 107 7.81 6.81 -15.72
CA LEU A 107 9.02 6.60 -16.51
C LEU A 107 8.69 6.55 -18.00
N ASP A 108 9.37 7.41 -18.76
CA ASP A 108 9.26 7.46 -20.23
C ASP A 108 9.98 6.30 -20.93
N VAL A 109 10.86 5.60 -20.21
CA VAL A 109 11.63 4.45 -20.67
C VAL A 109 11.63 3.39 -19.58
N VAL A 110 11.47 2.13 -19.99
CA VAL A 110 11.42 0.96 -19.08
C VAL A 110 12.75 0.85 -18.31
N SER A 111 12.87 1.54 -17.19
CA SER A 111 13.92 1.35 -16.19
C SER A 111 13.61 0.09 -15.40
N LEU A 112 14.66 -0.65 -15.02
CA LEU A 112 14.57 -1.99 -14.44
C LEU A 112 14.10 -2.04 -12.97
N ARG A 113 13.30 -1.06 -12.50
CA ARG A 113 12.85 -0.82 -11.10
C ARG A 113 13.86 0.03 -10.31
N PRO A 114 13.80 1.37 -10.43
CA PRO A 114 14.83 2.27 -9.89
C PRO A 114 14.87 2.42 -8.37
N LEU A 115 13.85 1.95 -7.64
CA LEU A 115 13.83 1.98 -6.17
C LEU A 115 14.08 0.61 -5.53
N ARG A 116 14.44 -0.37 -6.35
CA ARG A 116 15.05 -1.63 -5.91
C ARG A 116 16.58 -1.48 -5.89
#